data_AF-A0A7C1YPC1-F1
#
_entry.id   AF-A0A7C1YPC1-F1
#
_cell.length_a   1.000
_cell.length_b   1.000
_cell.length_c   1.000
_cell.angle_alpha   90.00
_cell.angle_beta   90.00
_cell.angle_gamma   90.00
#
_symmetry.space_group_name_H-M   'P 1'
#
loop_
_entity.id
_entity.type
_entity.pdbx_description
1 polymer ?
#
loop_
_entity_poly.entity_id
_entity_poly.type
_entity_poly.pdbx_seq_one_letter_code
_entity_poly.pdbx_strand_id
1 'polypeptide(L)'
;MKPVQYFSDEYLEQCRQATPMQVLTYLENYRLMLAPADKSKLISIKVPQSLLMVFRQQCDLKGVKYQTRIKQLMHDWVTTSSTFK
;
A
#
# COMPACT_ATOMS: atom_id res chain seq x y z
N MET A 1 -13.42 10.58 21.24
CA MET A 1 -14.61 10.32 20.39
C MET A 1 -14.13 9.82 19.04
N LYS A 2 -14.71 8.75 18.50
CA LYS A 2 -14.52 8.42 17.08
C LYS A 2 -15.25 9.49 16.26
N PRO A 3 -14.66 10.03 15.19
CA PRO A 3 -15.35 11.00 14.35
C PRO A 3 -16.64 10.39 13.80
N VAL A 4 -17.74 11.12 13.93
CA VAL A 4 -19.04 10.70 13.39
C VAL A 4 -18.97 10.94 11.88
N GLN A 5 -19.17 9.88 11.11
CA GLN A 5 -19.25 9.96 9.66
C GLN A 5 -20.70 10.28 9.27
N TYR A 6 -20.90 11.34 8.49
CA TYR A 6 -22.20 11.72 7.95
C TYR A 6 -22.32 11.21 6.52
N PHE A 7 -23.50 10.71 6.16
CA PHE A 7 -23.82 10.25 4.81
C PHE A 7 -25.07 10.98 4.33
N SER A 8 -25.13 11.31 3.05
CA SER A 8 -26.32 11.92 2.44
C SER A 8 -27.40 10.86 2.23
N ASP A 9 -28.66 11.28 2.22
CA ASP A 9 -29.79 10.39 1.94
C ASP A 9 -29.67 9.74 0.55
N GLU A 10 -29.18 10.49 -0.44
CA GLU A 10 -28.91 9.97 -1.79
C GLU A 10 -27.89 8.82 -1.78
N TYR A 11 -26.81 8.97 -1.01
CA TYR A 11 -25.81 7.92 -0.86
C TYR A 11 -26.41 6.66 -0.20
N LEU A 12 -27.23 6.85 0.84
CA LEU A 12 -27.89 5.74 1.52
C LEU A 12 -28.87 5.01 0.59
N GLU A 13 -29.58 5.73 -0.28
CA GLU A 13 -30.46 5.13 -1.28
C GLU A 13 -29.67 4.31 -2.31
N GLN A 14 -28.52 4.81 -2.77
CA GLN A 14 -27.63 4.03 -3.64
C GLN A 14 -27.14 2.75 -2.95
N CYS A 15 -26.82 2.80 -1.65
CA CYS A 15 -26.44 1.61 -0.89
C CYS A 15 -27.58 0.57 -0.78
N ARG A 16 -28.85 0.99 -0.70
CA ARG A 16 -29.99 0.07 -0.65
C ARG A 16 -30.16 -0.75 -1.92
N GLN A 17 -29.68 -0.23 -3.06
CA GLN A 17 -29.75 -0.90 -4.36
C GLN A 17 -28.56 -1.85 -4.61
N ALA A 18 -27.64 -2.00 -3.65
CA ALA A 18 -26.48 -2.87 -3.80
C ALA A 18 -26.88 -4.34 -3.93
N THR A 19 -26.38 -4.99 -4.98
CA THR A 19 -26.56 -6.43 -5.17
C THR A 19 -25.78 -7.22 -4.12
N PRO A 20 -26.18 -8.48 -3.84
CA PRO A 20 -25.45 -9.33 -2.90
C PRO A 20 -23.95 -9.46 -3.22
N MET A 21 -23.58 -9.51 -4.50
CA MET A 21 -22.18 -9.57 -4.92
C MET A 21 -21.42 -8.28 -4.59
N GLN A 22 -22.02 -7.11 -4.81
CA GLN A 22 -21.41 -5.83 -4.46
C GLN A 22 -21.21 -5.70 -2.95
N VAL A 23 -22.18 -6.17 -2.15
CA VAL A 23 -22.04 -6.22 -0.69
C VAL A 23 -20.89 -7.12 -0.26
N LEU A 24 -20.77 -8.33 -0.83
CA LEU A 24 -19.66 -9.24 -0.53
C LEU A 24 -18.30 -8.65 -0.92
N THR A 25 -18.19 -8.04 -2.11
CA THR A 25 -16.97 -7.36 -2.54
C THR A 25 -16.59 -6.22 -1.60
N TYR A 26 -17.56 -5.40 -1.18
CA TYR A 26 -17.32 -4.34 -0.22
C TYR A 26 -16.79 -4.88 1.11
N LEU A 27 -17.43 -5.92 1.66
CA LEU A 27 -17.03 -6.51 2.93
C LEU A 27 -15.62 -7.11 2.87
N GLU A 28 -15.27 -7.80 1.79
CA GLU A 28 -13.93 -8.36 1.62
C GLU A 28 -12.87 -7.27 1.47
N ASN A 29 -13.14 -6.24 0.67
CA ASN A 29 -12.24 -5.09 0.54
C ASN A 29 -12.06 -4.37 1.88
N TYR A 30 -13.14 -4.21 2.65
CA TYR A 30 -13.09 -3.60 3.97
C TYR A 30 -12.28 -4.47 4.96
N ARG A 31 -12.45 -5.79 4.91
CA ARG A 31 -11.66 -6.74 5.72
C ARG A 31 -10.17 -6.65 5.38
N LEU A 32 -9.82 -6.58 4.11
CA LEU A 32 -8.44 -6.41 3.65
C LEU A 32 -7.85 -5.05 4.05
N MET A 33 -8.65 -3.99 3.98
CA MET A 33 -8.24 -2.65 4.40
C MET A 33 -7.95 -2.58 5.92
N LEU A 34 -8.74 -3.30 6.72
CA LEU A 34 -8.54 -3.41 8.17
C LEU A 34 -7.51 -4.47 8.58
N ALA A 35 -7.03 -5.28 7.64
CA ALA A 35 -6.05 -6.30 7.95
C ALA A 35 -4.81 -5.64 8.58
N PRO A 36 -4.32 -6.16 9.71
CA PRO A 36 -3.17 -5.58 10.37
C PRO A 36 -1.96 -5.64 9.42
N ALA A 37 -1.48 -4.46 9.02
CA ALA A 37 -0.23 -4.36 8.30
C ALA A 37 0.93 -4.68 9.25
N ASP A 38 1.95 -5.37 8.72
CA ASP A 38 3.17 -5.59 9.47
C ASP A 38 3.78 -4.27 9.94
N LYS A 39 4.22 -4.24 11.20
CA LYS A 39 4.82 -3.06 11.79
C LYS A 39 6.09 -2.69 11.01
N SER A 40 6.15 -1.45 10.53
CA SER A 40 7.36 -0.93 9.92
C SER A 40 8.42 -0.68 10.99
N LYS A 41 9.64 -1.16 10.76
CA LYS A 41 10.83 -0.84 11.57
C LYS A 41 11.74 0.10 10.78
N LEU A 42 12.15 1.20 11.41
CA LEU A 42 13.13 2.10 10.81
C LEU A 42 14.49 1.38 10.72
N ILE A 43 15.10 1.46 9.55
CA ILE A 43 16.46 0.98 9.31
C ILE A 43 17.39 2.18 9.09
N SER A 44 18.58 2.12 9.69
CA SER A 44 19.66 3.07 9.42
C SER A 44 20.72 2.37 8.61
N ILE A 45 21.05 2.92 7.43
CA ILE A 45 22.04 2.37 6.51
C ILE A 45 22.92 3.50 5.99
N LYS A 46 24.24 3.27 5.95
CA LYS A 46 25.19 4.17 5.30
C LYS A 46 25.38 3.72 3.86
N VAL A 47 25.24 4.66 2.93
CA VAL A 47 25.45 4.44 1.49
C VAL A 47 26.29 5.59 0.93
N PRO A 48 27.08 5.36 -0.14
CA PRO A 48 27.79 6.44 -0.81
C PRO A 48 26.84 7.54 -1.28
N GLN A 49 27.19 8.80 -1.04
CA GLN A 49 26.33 9.95 -1.36
C GLN A 49 26.04 10.04 -2.87
N SER A 50 27.06 9.82 -3.70
CA SER A 50 26.93 9.83 -5.16
C SER A 50 25.91 8.80 -5.65
N LEU A 51 25.98 7.58 -5.09
CA LEU A 51 25.04 6.51 -5.39
C LEU A 51 23.61 6.88 -5.00
N LEU A 52 23.41 7.39 -3.77
CA LEU A 52 22.08 7.77 -3.30
C LEU A 52 21.47 8.89 -4.14
N MET A 53 22.28 9.86 -4.56
CA MET A 53 21.86 10.97 -5.41
C MET A 53 21.37 10.46 -6.77
N VAL A 54 22.19 9.66 -7.46
CA VAL A 54 21.83 9.09 -8.77
C VAL A 54 20.60 8.19 -8.66
N PHE A 55 20.52 7.38 -7.60
CA PHE A 55 19.38 6.51 -7.35
C PHE A 55 18.08 7.30 -7.17
N ARG A 56 18.10 8.39 -6.38
CA ARG A 56 16.94 9.27 -6.20
C ARG A 56 16.49 9.89 -7.52
N GLN A 57 17.42 10.45 -8.29
CA GLN A 57 17.11 11.04 -9.59
C GLN A 57 16.46 10.04 -10.55
N GLN A 58 16.97 8.81 -10.60
CA GLN A 58 16.37 7.73 -11.41
C GLN A 58 14.96 7.34 -10.94
N CYS A 59 14.70 7.39 -9.64
CA CYS A 59 13.38 7.13 -9.09
C CYS A 59 12.39 8.26 -9.44
N ASP A 60 12.83 9.51 -9.36
CA ASP A 60 12.02 10.69 -9.70
C ASP A 60 11.64 10.69 -11.19
N LEU A 61 12.59 10.37 -12.09
CA LEU A 61 12.32 10.21 -13.53
C LEU A 61 11.28 9.13 -13.84
N LYS A 62 11.14 8.13 -12.96
CA LYS A 62 10.17 7.04 -13.07
C LYS A 62 8.88 7.29 -12.29
N GLY A 63 8.74 8.44 -11.64
CA GLY A 63 7.57 8.80 -10.83
C GLY A 63 7.40 7.95 -9.56
N VAL A 64 8.48 7.36 -9.04
CA VAL A 64 8.46 6.49 -7.86
C VAL A 64 9.28 7.12 -6.73
N LYS A 65 8.78 7.14 -5.49
CA LYS A 65 9.59 7.57 -4.34
C LYS A 65 10.74 6.59 -4.10
N TYR A 66 11.95 7.09 -3.86
CA TYR A 66 13.12 6.22 -3.70
C TYR A 66 12.96 5.19 -2.57
N GLN A 67 12.28 5.53 -1.45
CA GLN A 67 12.03 4.54 -0.39
C GLN A 67 11.09 3.42 -0.86
N THR A 68 10.10 3.72 -1.70
CA THR A 68 9.23 2.71 -2.32
C THR A 68 10.07 1.77 -3.19
N ARG A 69 11.00 2.32 -3.97
CA ARG A 69 11.89 1.50 -4.80
C ARG A 69 12.79 0.59 -3.96
N ILE A 70 13.31 1.07 -2.83
CA ILE A 70 14.09 0.22 -1.89
C ILE A 70 13.22 -0.94 -1.38
N LYS A 71 11.98 -0.67 -0.95
CA LYS A 71 11.06 -1.71 -0.47
C LYS A 71 10.75 -2.75 -1.55
N GLN A 72 10.53 -2.31 -2.78
CA GLN A 72 10.34 -3.21 -3.93
C GLN A 72 11.56 -4.10 -4.14
N LEU A 73 12.76 -3.51 -4.20
CA LEU A 73 13.99 -4.29 -4.37
C LEU A 73 14.19 -5.32 -3.25
N MET A 74 13.89 -4.96 -2.00
CA MET A 74 13.95 -5.90 -0.87
C MET A 74 12.93 -7.04 -1.01
N HIS A 75 11.68 -6.70 -1.35
CA HIS A 75 10.61 -7.66 -1.55
C HIS A 75 10.95 -8.63 -2.69
N ASP A 76 11.26 -8.08 -3.87
CA ASP A 76 11.58 -8.83 -5.09
C ASP A 76 12.74 -9.79 -4.84
N TRP A 77 13.79 -9.32 -4.15
CA TRP A 77 14.94 -10.14 -3.77
C TRP A 77 14.54 -11.37 -2.94
N VAL A 78 13.67 -11.20 -1.94
CA VAL A 78 13.21 -12.32 -1.09
C VAL A 78 12.28 -13.26 -1.86
N THR A 79 11.34 -12.72 -2.63
CA THR A 79 10.36 -13.54 -3.36
C THR A 79 10.96 -14.32 -4.51
N THR A 80 11.88 -13.72 -5.29
CA THR A 80 12.58 -14.41 -6.38
C THR A 80 13.53 -15.48 -5.83
N SER A 81 14.16 -15.23 -4.69
CA SER A 81 15.03 -16.22 -4.03
C SER A 81 14.27 -17.38 -3.40
N SER A 82 12.96 -17.23 -3.16
CA SER A 82 12.12 -18.27 -2.56
C SER A 82 11.55 -19.26 -3.59
N THR A 83 11.71 -18.99 -4.90
CA THR A 83 11.27 -19.89 -5.98
C THR A 83 12.26 -21.04 -6.24
N PHE A 84 13.43 -21.04 -5.58
CA PHE A 84 14.41 -22.13 -5.60
C PHE A 84 14.50 -22.82 -4.22
N LYS A 85 13.39 -23.42 -3.77
CA LYS A 85 13.38 -24.45 -2.72
C LYS A 85 12.27 -25.44 -2.97
#